data_AF-A0A1H9FNE7-F1
#
_entry.id   AF-A0A1H9FNE7-F1
#
_cell.length_a   1.000
_cell.length_b   1.000
_cell.length_c   1.000
_cell.angle_alpha   90.00
_cell.angle_beta   90.00
_cell.angle_gamma   90.00
#
_symmetry.space_group_name_H-M   'P 1'
#
loop_
_entity.id
_entity.type
_entity.pdbx_description
1 polymer ?
#
loop_
_entity_poly.entity_id
_entity_poly.type
_entity_poly.pdbx_seq_one_letter_code
_entity_poly.pdbx_strand_id
1 'polypeptide(L)'
;MVEPINLRLARKRKARDEAAGQAAANRVAFGRTKAEKQGTALEQEKAGRALEGHRRPRESSGPTGEVPGDSGAASGPDAPSRPKR
;
A
#
# COMPACT_ATOMS: atom_id res chain seq x y z
N MET A 1 42.60 -8.26 -38.73
CA MET A 1 41.99 -9.40 -38.00
C MET A 1 40.78 -8.87 -37.24
N VAL A 2 39.63 -9.56 -37.32
CA VAL A 2 38.42 -9.17 -36.58
C VAL A 2 38.25 -10.16 -35.43
N GLU A 3 38.19 -9.64 -34.20
CA GLU A 3 37.96 -10.44 -32.99
C GLU A 3 36.48 -10.86 -32.91
N PRO A 4 36.16 -12.16 -32.80
CA PRO A 4 34.78 -12.61 -32.67
C PRO A 4 34.21 -12.24 -31.29
N ILE A 5 33.25 -11.31 -31.26
CA ILE A 5 32.57 -10.91 -30.01
C ILE A 5 31.43 -11.89 -29.69
N ASN A 6 31.41 -12.40 -28.45
CA ASN A 6 30.32 -13.23 -27.97
C ASN A 6 29.07 -12.39 -27.65
N LEU A 7 28.12 -12.38 -28.59
CA LEU A 7 26.85 -11.66 -28.45
C LEU A 7 25.97 -12.17 -27.29
N ARG A 8 26.05 -13.46 -26.90
CA ARG A 8 25.29 -13.95 -25.73
C ARG A 8 25.75 -13.28 -24.45
N LEU A 9 27.07 -13.14 -24.27
CA LEU A 9 27.62 -12.49 -23.10
C LEU A 9 27.28 -11.00 -23.08
N ALA A 10 27.35 -10.34 -24.24
CA ALA A 10 26.95 -8.94 -24.39
C ALA A 10 25.47 -8.72 -24.03
N ARG A 11 24.56 -9.56 -24.55
CA ARG A 11 23.12 -9.51 -24.20
C ARG A 11 22.88 -9.77 -22.72
N LYS A 12 23.58 -10.75 -22.14
CA LYS A 12 23.44 -11.07 -20.70
C LYS A 12 23.90 -9.91 -19.82
N ARG A 13 24.98 -9.21 -20.20
CA ARG A 13 25.42 -8.00 -19.50
C ARG A 13 24.35 -6.92 -19.58
N LYS A 14 23.88 -6.59 -20.79
CA LYS A 14 22.81 -5.60 -21.00
C LYS A 14 21.55 -5.90 -20.16
N ALA A 15 21.09 -7.15 -20.14
CA ALA A 15 19.93 -7.55 -19.34
C ALA A 15 20.14 -7.38 -17.83
N ARG A 16 21.36 -7.61 -17.32
CA ARG A 16 21.67 -7.35 -15.90
C ARG A 16 21.67 -5.85 -15.60
N ASP A 17 22.22 -5.04 -16.50
CA ASP A 17 22.31 -3.59 -16.33
C ASP A 17 20.90 -2.97 -16.33
N GLU A 18 20.02 -3.42 -17.23
CA GLU A 18 18.60 -3.04 -17.27
C GLU A 18 17.87 -3.43 -15.98
N ALA A 19 18.07 -4.65 -15.48
CA ALA A 19 17.47 -5.11 -14.23
C ALA A 19 17.98 -4.30 -13.02
N ALA A 20 19.25 -3.92 -12.99
CA ALA A 20 19.82 -3.08 -11.95
C ALA A 20 19.22 -1.65 -11.98
N GLY A 21 19.03 -1.07 -13.17
CA GLY A 21 18.38 0.22 -13.34
C GLY A 21 16.91 0.20 -12.89
N GLN A 22 16.17 -0.83 -13.28
CA GLN A 22 14.79 -1.05 -12.80
C GLN A 22 14.73 -1.23 -11.27
N ALA A 23 15.67 -1.98 -10.69
CA ALA A 23 15.76 -2.12 -9.25
C ALA A 23 16.04 -0.79 -8.55
N ALA A 24 16.91 0.07 -9.10
CA ALA A 24 17.15 1.40 -8.57
C ALA A 24 15.89 2.29 -8.67
N ALA A 25 15.21 2.30 -9.82
CA ALA A 25 13.95 3.00 -10.00
C ALA A 25 12.88 2.51 -9.01
N ASN A 26 12.78 1.20 -8.79
CA ASN A 26 11.86 0.61 -7.82
C ASN A 26 12.24 0.95 -6.36
N ARG A 27 13.53 1.06 -6.02
CA ARG A 27 13.95 1.55 -4.69
C ARG A 27 13.52 2.99 -4.46
N VAL A 28 13.64 3.85 -5.47
CA VAL A 28 13.20 5.25 -5.39
C VAL A 28 11.68 5.34 -5.35
N ALA A 29 10.98 4.67 -6.28
CA ALA A 29 9.53 4.74 -6.41
C ALA A 29 8.79 4.07 -5.25
N PHE A 30 9.33 2.95 -4.74
CA PHE A 30 8.67 2.19 -3.69
C PHE A 30 9.30 2.36 -2.32
N GLY A 31 10.42 3.08 -2.21
CA GLY A 31 11.07 3.64 -1.00
C GLY A 31 11.45 2.66 0.10
N ARG A 32 10.84 1.48 0.10
CA ARG A 32 10.94 0.41 1.06
C ARG A 32 11.05 -0.89 0.28
N THR A 33 12.09 -1.65 0.56
CA THR A 33 12.27 -2.97 -0.03
C THR A 33 11.17 -3.93 0.46
N LYS A 34 10.95 -5.05 -0.24
CA LYS A 34 9.98 -6.07 0.21
C LYS A 34 10.28 -6.55 1.64
N ALA A 35 11.57 -6.68 1.98
CA ALA A 35 12.02 -7.08 3.30
C ALA A 35 11.65 -6.03 4.37
N GLU A 36 11.86 -4.74 4.10
CA GLU A 36 11.48 -3.65 5.02
C GLU A 36 9.96 -3.58 5.21
N LYS A 37 9.18 -3.72 4.14
CA LYS A 37 7.71 -3.77 4.23
C LYS A 37 7.26 -4.93 5.12
N GLN A 38 7.85 -6.11 4.96
CA GLN A 38 7.55 -7.27 5.80
C GLN A 38 7.95 -7.05 7.25
N GLY A 39 9.12 -6.46 7.52
CA GLY A 39 9.54 -6.10 8.88
C GLY A 39 8.55 -5.17 9.56
N THR A 40 8.18 -4.07 8.89
CA THR A 40 7.19 -3.12 9.43
C THR A 40 5.81 -3.74 9.65
N ALA A 41 5.36 -4.64 8.77
CA ALA A 41 4.09 -5.32 8.93
C ALA A 41 4.09 -6.25 10.17
N LEU A 42 5.18 -6.98 10.39
CA LEU A 42 5.35 -7.84 11.57
C LEU A 42 5.43 -7.04 12.87
N GLU A 43 6.09 -5.87 12.84
CA GLU A 43 6.14 -4.95 13.98
C GLU A 43 4.75 -4.39 14.31
N GLN A 44 3.99 -3.97 13.29
CA GLN A 44 2.62 -3.50 13.45
C GLN A 44 1.69 -4.60 13.97
N GLU A 45 1.84 -5.83 13.50
CA GLU A 45 1.05 -6.97 13.98
C GLU A 45 1.35 -7.26 15.46
N LYS A 46 2.63 -7.26 15.87
CA LYS A 46 3.03 -7.41 17.27
C LYS A 46 2.47 -6.29 18.14
N ALA A 47 2.56 -5.05 17.68
CA ALA A 47 1.99 -3.90 18.38
C ALA A 47 0.47 -4.02 18.50
N GLY A 48 -0.23 -4.41 17.43
CA GLY A 48 -1.67 -4.64 17.44
C GLY A 48 -2.08 -5.76 18.41
N ARG A 49 -1.35 -6.87 18.43
CA ARG A 49 -1.57 -7.96 19.39
C ARG A 49 -1.31 -7.54 20.84
N ALA A 50 -0.28 -6.74 21.09
CA ALA A 50 -0.01 -6.20 22.43
C ALA A 50 -1.14 -5.26 22.87
N LEU A 51 -1.60 -4.36 21.99
CA LEU A 51 -2.73 -3.46 22.26
C LEU A 51 -4.03 -4.22 22.51
N GLU A 52 -4.31 -5.27 21.74
CA GLU A 52 -5.50 -6.12 21.91
C GLU A 52 -5.43 -6.90 23.24
N GLY A 53 -4.26 -7.44 23.61
CA GLY A 53 -4.05 -8.12 24.88
C GLY A 53 -4.16 -7.19 26.10
N HIS A 54 -3.88 -5.90 25.92
CA HIS A 54 -4.07 -4.87 26.96
C HIS A 54 -5.41 -4.13 26.85
N ARG A 55 -6.25 -4.46 25.86
CA ARG A 55 -7.56 -3.85 25.70
C ARG A 55 -8.47 -4.34 26.83
N ARG A 56 -8.83 -3.43 27.74
CA ARG A 56 -9.91 -3.70 28.68
C ARG A 56 -11.23 -3.75 27.92
N PRO A 57 -12.11 -4.72 28.21
CA PRO A 57 -13.46 -4.69 27.66
C PRO A 57 -14.10 -3.36 28.06
N ARG A 58 -14.63 -2.62 27.08
CA ARG A 58 -15.48 -1.47 27.35
C ARG A 58 -16.68 -2.01 28.08
N GLU A 59 -16.72 -1.81 29.39
CA GLU A 59 -17.91 -2.07 30.18
C GLU A 59 -19.06 -1.28 29.56
N SER A 60 -20.15 -1.98 29.31
CA SER A 60 -21.40 -1.47 28.79
C SER A 60 -21.92 -0.32 29.66
N SER A 61 -21.54 0.92 29.37
CA SER A 61 -22.32 2.08 29.78
C SER A 61 -23.47 2.23 28.78
N GLY A 62 -24.68 1.91 29.23
CA GLY A 62 -25.92 1.87 28.45
C GLY A 62 -26.28 3.17 27.72
N PRO A 63 -27.33 3.12 26.89
CA PRO A 63 -27.68 4.15 25.94
C PRO A 63 -28.34 5.33 26.66
N THR A 64 -27.95 6.56 26.33
CA THR A 64 -28.82 7.76 26.25
C THR A 64 -27.93 8.96 25.99
N GLY A 65 -28.21 9.62 24.88
CA GLY A 65 -27.57 10.85 24.45
C GLY A 65 -28.06 11.19 23.05
N GLU A 66 -29.37 11.10 22.83
CA GLU A 66 -30.02 11.79 21.74
C GLU A 66 -29.63 13.27 21.84
N VAL A 67 -28.88 13.76 20.85
CA VAL A 67 -28.76 15.20 20.62
C VAL A 67 -29.76 15.51 19.51
N PRO A 68 -30.86 16.22 19.79
CA PRO A 68 -31.82 16.57 18.75
C PRO A 68 -31.25 17.71 17.90
N GLY A 69 -31.31 17.52 16.57
CA GLY A 69 -31.45 18.57 15.56
C GLY A 69 -30.38 19.65 15.45
N ASP A 70 -29.54 19.54 14.42
CA ASP A 70 -29.41 20.68 13.50
C ASP A 70 -29.68 20.21 12.06
N SER A 71 -30.89 20.54 11.62
CA SER A 71 -31.34 20.44 10.25
C SER A 71 -30.82 21.65 9.46
N GLY A 72 -29.80 21.43 8.63
CA GLY A 72 -29.33 22.40 7.63
C GLY A 72 -29.44 21.81 6.22
N ALA A 73 -30.55 22.13 5.54
CA ALA A 73 -30.91 21.71 4.20
C ALA A 73 -29.88 22.11 3.10
N ALA A 74 -29.75 21.29 2.05
CA ALA A 74 -30.21 21.61 0.68
C ALA A 74 -29.45 20.86 -0.43
N SER A 75 -30.20 20.50 -1.48
CA SER A 75 -29.78 20.07 -2.83
C SER A 75 -29.33 18.60 -2.94
N GLY A 76 -30.00 17.67 -3.62
CA GLY A 76 -31.03 17.67 -4.66
C GLY A 76 -30.78 16.37 -5.47
N PRO A 77 -31.81 15.57 -5.86
CA PRO A 77 -31.56 14.27 -6.49
C PRO A 77 -31.45 14.39 -8.02
N ASP A 78 -30.30 14.04 -8.60
CA ASP A 78 -30.11 13.98 -10.06
C ASP A 78 -28.84 13.16 -10.36
N ALA A 79 -28.71 12.11 -11.18
CA ALA A 79 -29.55 11.15 -11.90
C ALA A 79 -28.60 9.95 -12.25
N PRO A 80 -29.06 8.76 -12.66
CA PRO A 80 -28.17 7.62 -12.92
C PRO A 80 -27.60 7.59 -14.35
N SER A 81 -26.47 6.88 -14.49
CA SER A 81 -26.01 6.12 -15.68
C SER A 81 -24.77 6.63 -16.41
N ARG A 82 -23.73 5.77 -16.44
CA ARG A 82 -22.94 5.51 -17.66
C ARG A 82 -22.49 4.04 -17.67
N PRO A 83 -22.88 3.23 -18.67
CA PRO A 83 -22.31 1.90 -18.85
C PRO A 83 -20.86 2.01 -19.37
N LYS A 84 -20.01 1.07 -18.95
CA LYS A 84 -18.65 0.94 -19.48
C LYS A 84 -18.71 0.38 -20.91
N ARG A 85 -18.03 1.05 -21.83
CA ARG A 85 -17.59 0.48 -23.11
C ARG A 85 -16.44 -0.48 -22.87
#